data_AF-A0A347WFM9-F1
#
_entry.id   AF-A0A347WFM9-F1
#
_cell.length_a   1.000
_cell.length_b   1.000
_cell.length_c   1.000
_cell.angle_alpha   90.00
_cell.angle_beta   90.00
_cell.angle_gamma   90.00
#
_symmetry.space_group_name_H-M   'P 1'
#
loop_
_entity.id
_entity.type
_entity.pdbx_description
1 polymer ?
#
loop_
_entity_poly.entity_id
_entity_poly.type
_entity_poly.pdbx_seq_one_letter_code
_entity_poly.pdbx_strand_id
1 'polypeptide(L)'
;MHSSKAIRTGGFTLLEMIIVLVVAGLAASLLLARGPMHAPTLELRVAAETLAAELREGRAIATATQQTVVFLATPGGNYGLSGHTQRTLPVGMTLQVPDRIVFFPDGSTSAGTIVLASPAGRMAITVDRLTGHVAMRQITS
;
A
#
# COMPACT_ATOMS: atom_id res chain seq x y z
N MET A 1 37.51 -10.73 -61.83
CA MET A 1 36.05 -10.63 -62.10
C MET A 1 35.33 -10.55 -60.76
N HIS A 2 34.89 -9.37 -60.34
CA HIS A 2 34.07 -9.19 -59.13
C HIS A 2 32.63 -8.91 -59.58
N SER A 3 31.76 -9.90 -59.44
CA SER A 3 30.34 -9.77 -59.75
C SER A 3 29.63 -9.16 -58.53
N SER A 4 29.47 -7.84 -58.53
CA SER A 4 28.76 -7.12 -57.47
C SER A 4 27.28 -7.49 -57.48
N LYS A 5 26.85 -8.23 -56.45
CA LYS A 5 25.46 -8.62 -56.22
C LYS A 5 24.66 -7.35 -55.86
N ALA A 6 23.83 -6.88 -56.78
CA ALA A 6 22.94 -5.75 -56.54
C ALA A 6 21.97 -6.09 -55.40
N ILE A 7 22.09 -5.37 -54.28
CA ILE A 7 21.16 -5.46 -53.17
C ILE A 7 19.88 -4.76 -53.63
N ARG A 8 18.80 -5.52 -53.84
CA ARG A 8 17.48 -4.94 -54.10
C ARG A 8 16.98 -4.29 -52.81
N THR A 9 17.04 -2.97 -52.76
CA THR A 9 16.41 -2.18 -51.71
C THR A 9 14.90 -2.24 -51.94
N GLY A 10 14.19 -3.04 -51.15
CA GLY A 10 12.73 -3.04 -51.13
C GLY A 10 12.23 -1.72 -50.55
N GLY A 11 11.48 -0.95 -51.34
CA GLY A 11 10.80 0.23 -50.84
C GLY A 11 9.62 -0.17 -49.97
N PHE A 12 9.54 0.38 -48.76
CA PHE A 12 8.42 0.20 -47.85
C PHE A 12 7.14 0.70 -48.52
N THR A 13 6.11 -0.15 -48.59
CA THR A 13 4.81 0.26 -49.12
C THR A 13 4.02 1.02 -48.04
N LEU A 14 3.11 1.91 -48.45
CA LEU A 14 2.17 2.55 -47.51
C LEU A 14 1.37 1.52 -46.70
N LEU A 15 1.04 0.39 -47.34
CA LEU A 15 0.32 -0.72 -46.70
C LEU A 15 1.14 -1.33 -45.55
N GLU A 16 2.45 -1.48 -45.73
CA GLU A 16 3.33 -2.02 -44.70
C GLU A 16 3.40 -1.12 -43.47
N MET A 17 3.48 0.19 -43.65
CA MET A 17 3.43 1.13 -42.53
C MET A 17 2.07 1.11 -41.81
N ILE A 18 0.97 0.98 -42.55
CA ILE A 18 -0.36 0.82 -41.93
C ILE A 18 -0.43 -0.47 -41.10
N ILE A 19 0.06 -1.59 -41.63
CA ILE A 19 0.07 -2.88 -40.90
C ILE A 19 0.94 -2.78 -39.64
N VAL A 20 2.13 -2.20 -39.73
CA VAL A 20 3.03 -2.01 -38.58
C VAL A 20 2.35 -1.16 -37.51
N LEU A 21 1.68 -0.07 -37.88
CA LEU A 21 0.96 0.78 -36.92
C LEU A 21 -0.25 0.07 -36.31
N VAL A 22 -0.99 -0.74 -37.07
CA VAL A 22 -2.10 -1.55 -36.55
C VAL A 22 -1.59 -2.60 -35.57
N VAL A 23 -0.54 -3.35 -35.92
CA VAL A 23 0.06 -4.36 -35.04
C VAL A 23 0.67 -3.71 -33.79
N ALA A 24 1.36 -2.58 -33.93
CA ALA A 24 1.89 -1.82 -32.81
C ALA A 24 0.77 -1.28 -31.90
N GLY A 25 -0.33 -0.80 -32.47
CA GLY A 25 -1.51 -0.33 -31.74
C GLY A 25 -2.22 -1.46 -30.99
N LEU A 26 -2.37 -2.63 -31.61
CA LEU A 26 -2.90 -3.84 -30.96
C LEU A 26 -1.96 -4.36 -29.87
N ALA A 27 -0.64 -4.31 -30.09
CA ALA A 27 0.33 -4.66 -29.06
C ALA A 27 0.28 -3.69 -27.87
N ALA A 28 0.18 -2.38 -28.14
CA ALA A 28 0.06 -1.36 -27.12
C ALA A 28 -1.27 -1.46 -26.33
N SER A 29 -2.37 -1.85 -26.99
CA SER A 29 -3.67 -2.01 -26.32
C SER A 29 -3.67 -3.18 -25.32
N LEU A 30 -2.94 -4.26 -25.61
CA LEU A 30 -2.75 -5.37 -24.67
C LEU A 30 -1.97 -4.96 -23.42
N LEU A 31 -1.05 -4.00 -23.53
CA LEU A 31 -0.32 -3.44 -22.39
C LEU A 31 -1.25 -2.59 -21.51
N LEU A 32 -2.14 -1.80 -22.11
CA LEU A 32 -3.13 -1.01 -21.38
C LEU A 32 -4.21 -1.87 -20.72
N ALA A 33 -4.65 -2.95 -21.38
CA ALA A 33 -5.66 -3.87 -20.85
C ALA A 33 -5.20 -4.65 -19.63
N ARG A 34 -3.88 -4.84 -19.44
CA ARG A 34 -3.35 -5.58 -18.29
C ARG A 34 -3.35 -4.79 -16.98
N GLY A 35 -3.57 -3.47 -17.02
CA GLY A 35 -3.56 -2.61 -15.84
C GLY A 35 -2.25 -2.70 -15.04
N PRO A 36 -2.06 -1.87 -14.01
CA PRO A 36 -1.03 -2.17 -13.01
C PRO A 36 -1.41 -3.49 -12.34
N MET A 37 -0.46 -4.43 -12.23
CA MET A 37 -0.62 -5.60 -11.37
C MET A 37 -0.62 -5.12 -9.91
N HIS A 38 -1.75 -4.56 -9.47
CA HIS A 38 -2.00 -4.30 -8.06
C HIS A 38 -2.12 -5.66 -7.39
N ALA A 39 -1.05 -6.13 -6.76
CA ALA A 39 -1.10 -7.30 -5.90
C ALA A 39 -1.90 -6.88 -4.64
N PRO A 40 -3.20 -7.25 -4.51
CA PRO A 40 -4.05 -6.68 -3.46
C PRO A 40 -3.56 -7.08 -2.07
N THR A 41 -2.87 -8.21 -1.99
CA THR A 41 -2.18 -8.71 -0.80
C THR A 41 -0.95 -7.87 -0.42
N LEU A 42 -0.21 -7.34 -1.39
CA LEU A 42 0.91 -6.43 -1.16
C LEU A 42 0.41 -5.08 -0.64
N GLU A 43 -0.66 -4.55 -1.23
CA GLU A 43 -1.26 -3.29 -0.75
C GLU A 43 -1.75 -3.43 0.69
N LEU A 44 -2.41 -4.53 1.04
CA LEU A 44 -2.81 -4.82 2.42
C LEU A 44 -1.59 -4.85 3.37
N ARG A 45 -0.49 -5.50 2.96
CA ARG A 45 0.75 -5.57 3.75
C ARG A 45 1.35 -4.18 3.96
N VAL A 46 1.47 -3.38 2.90
CA VAL A 46 2.02 -2.01 2.95
C VAL A 46 1.15 -1.12 3.84
N ALA A 47 -0.16 -1.21 3.72
CA ALA A 47 -1.09 -0.46 4.57
C ALA A 47 -0.96 -0.87 6.05
N ALA A 48 -0.81 -2.15 6.34
CA ALA A 48 -0.59 -2.63 7.71
C ALA A 48 0.77 -2.19 8.27
N GLU A 49 1.83 -2.19 7.47
CA GLU A 49 3.16 -1.69 7.87
C GLU A 49 3.13 -0.19 8.16
N THR A 50 2.41 0.56 7.33
CA THR A 50 2.21 2.01 7.49
C THR A 50 1.46 2.32 8.79
N LEU A 51 0.40 1.56 9.07
CA LEU A 51 -0.34 1.64 10.32
C LEU A 51 0.53 1.29 11.53
N ALA A 52 1.32 0.22 11.43
CA ALA A 52 2.26 -0.17 12.49
C ALA A 52 3.32 0.90 12.75
N ALA A 53 3.77 1.60 11.70
CA ALA A 53 4.70 2.73 11.82
C ALA A 53 4.07 3.91 12.57
N GLU A 54 2.83 4.28 12.25
CA GLU A 54 2.09 5.33 12.98
C GLU A 54 1.91 5.01 14.46
N LEU A 55 1.64 3.74 14.80
CA LEU A 55 1.55 3.33 16.21
C LEU A 55 2.90 3.47 16.93
N ARG A 56 4.01 3.08 16.28
CA ARG A 56 5.35 3.26 16.85
C ARG A 56 5.71 4.74 17.00
N GLU A 57 5.31 5.58 16.06
CA GLU A 57 5.50 7.03 16.09
C GLU A 57 4.74 7.67 17.25
N GLY A 58 3.47 7.29 17.46
CA GLY A 58 2.69 7.76 18.60
C GLY A 58 3.35 7.49 19.94
N ARG A 59 3.95 6.30 20.09
CA ARG A 59 4.74 5.94 21.27
C ARG A 59 6.01 6.79 21.39
N ALA A 60 6.73 6.98 20.30
CA ALA A 60 7.96 7.79 20.29
C ALA A 60 7.66 9.25 20.68
N ILE A 61 6.59 9.84 20.13
CA ILE A 61 6.15 11.19 20.46
C ILE A 61 5.73 11.28 21.92
N ALA A 62 4.93 10.32 22.43
CA ALA A 62 4.49 10.35 23.83
C ALA A 62 5.67 10.34 24.80
N THR A 63 6.66 9.50 24.51
CA THR A 63 7.89 9.38 25.32
C THR A 63 8.74 10.64 25.21
N ALA A 64 8.96 11.16 24.00
CA ALA A 64 9.83 12.32 23.77
C ALA A 64 9.22 13.63 24.32
N THR A 65 7.91 13.79 24.22
CA THR A 65 7.19 15.00 24.66
C THR A 65 6.74 14.95 26.12
N GLN A 66 6.85 13.78 26.77
CA GLN A 66 6.31 13.50 28.10
C GLN A 66 4.80 13.78 28.19
N GLN A 67 4.07 13.53 27.11
CA GLN A 67 2.62 13.75 27.02
C GLN A 67 1.88 12.52 26.49
N THR A 68 0.61 12.39 26.87
CA THR A 68 -0.24 11.31 26.37
C THR A 68 -0.63 11.58 24.91
N VAL A 69 -0.42 10.60 24.04
CA VAL A 69 -0.80 10.66 22.62
C VAL A 69 -1.90 9.63 22.35
N VAL A 70 -2.94 10.02 21.63
CA VAL A 70 -4.09 9.16 21.34
C VAL A 70 -4.10 8.83 19.86
N PHE A 71 -4.22 7.54 19.54
CA PHE A 71 -4.49 7.13 18.17
C PHE A 71 -5.99 7.28 17.89
N LEU A 72 -6.29 7.95 16.79
CA LEU A 72 -7.64 8.25 16.33
C LEU A 72 -7.88 7.48 15.03
N ALA A 73 -9.06 6.87 14.92
CA ALA A 73 -9.54 6.26 13.69
C ALA A 73 -11.02 6.56 13.52
N THR A 74 -11.42 6.83 12.29
CA THR A 74 -12.81 7.10 11.92
C THR A 74 -13.35 5.98 11.03
N PRO A 75 -14.67 5.71 11.04
CA PRO A 75 -15.28 4.75 10.13
C PRO A 75 -15.04 5.05 8.64
N GLY A 76 -14.79 6.32 8.29
CA GLY A 76 -14.45 6.75 6.93
C GLY A 76 -13.04 6.41 6.47
N GLY A 77 -12.26 5.71 7.29
CA GLY A 77 -10.90 5.26 6.96
C GLY A 77 -9.80 6.29 7.19
N ASN A 78 -10.13 7.45 7.78
CA ASN A 78 -9.09 8.37 8.26
C ASN A 78 -8.58 7.91 9.63
N TYR A 79 -7.27 7.93 9.81
CA TYR A 79 -6.60 7.55 11.04
C TYR A 79 -5.33 8.40 11.28
N GLY A 80 -4.85 8.43 12.51
CA GLY A 80 -3.61 9.13 12.85
C GLY A 80 -3.49 9.40 14.35
N LEU A 81 -2.57 10.28 14.71
CA LEU A 81 -2.30 10.66 16.10
C LEU A 81 -2.99 11.98 16.45
N SER A 82 -3.42 12.11 17.70
CA SER A 82 -4.05 13.33 18.21
C SER A 82 -3.12 14.53 18.03
N GLY A 83 -3.61 15.59 17.38
CA GLY A 83 -2.83 16.81 17.12
C GLY A 83 -1.83 16.70 15.96
N HIS A 84 -1.83 15.60 15.21
CA HIS A 84 -0.92 15.37 14.09
C HIS A 84 -1.71 15.14 12.78
N THR A 85 -1.00 15.17 11.65
CA THR A 85 -1.58 14.93 10.33
C THR A 85 -2.23 13.55 10.26
N GLN A 86 -3.49 13.51 9.84
CA GLN A 86 -4.20 12.25 9.61
C GLN A 86 -3.90 11.69 8.22
N ARG A 87 -3.90 10.37 8.13
CA ARG A 87 -3.78 9.61 6.88
C ARG A 87 -5.11 8.98 6.54
N THR A 88 -5.31 8.68 5.26
CA THR A 88 -6.50 8.01 4.75
C THR A 88 -6.12 6.61 4.29
N LEU A 89 -6.95 5.62 4.63
CA LEU A 89 -6.79 4.27 4.11
C LEU A 89 -7.01 4.23 2.59
N PRO A 90 -6.31 3.33 1.89
CA PRO A 90 -6.62 3.03 0.49
C PRO A 90 -8.08 2.59 0.31
N VAL A 91 -8.63 2.85 -0.87
CA VAL A 91 -9.99 2.47 -1.23
C VAL A 91 -10.19 0.96 -1.07
N GLY A 92 -11.34 0.57 -0.52
CA GLY A 92 -11.69 -0.83 -0.29
C GLY A 92 -11.12 -1.41 1.01
N MET A 93 -10.31 -0.66 1.78
CA MET A 93 -9.86 -1.08 3.10
C MET A 93 -10.74 -0.52 4.21
N THR A 94 -10.86 -1.27 5.30
CA THR A 94 -11.56 -0.86 6.51
C THR A 94 -10.71 -1.13 7.74
N LEU A 95 -10.79 -0.23 8.71
CA LEU A 95 -10.05 -0.31 9.95
C LEU A 95 -11.02 -0.51 11.11
N GLN A 96 -10.83 -1.59 11.85
CA GLN A 96 -11.59 -1.89 13.05
C GLN A 96 -10.68 -1.71 14.26
N VAL A 97 -11.03 -0.74 15.10
CA VAL A 97 -10.32 -0.40 16.32
C VAL A 97 -11.29 -0.68 17.49
N PRO A 98 -11.23 -1.86 18.13
CA PRO A 98 -12.20 -2.26 19.13
C PRO A 98 -12.12 -1.43 20.40
N ASP A 99 -10.91 -0.97 20.76
CA ASP A 99 -10.62 -0.20 21.95
C ASP A 99 -9.78 1.03 21.62
N ARG A 100 -9.89 2.06 22.46
CA ARG A 100 -9.09 3.28 22.34
C ARG A 100 -7.60 2.96 22.54
N ILE A 101 -6.77 3.35 21.57
CA ILE A 101 -5.31 3.22 21.68
C ILE A 101 -4.70 4.54 22.18
N VAL A 102 -3.98 4.44 23.28
CA VAL A 102 -3.39 5.55 24.02
C VAL A 102 -1.94 5.21 24.34
N PHE A 103 -1.02 6.09 23.99
CA PHE A 103 0.39 6.01 24.31
C PHE A 103 0.71 6.95 25.48
N PHE A 104 1.43 6.45 26.47
CA PHE A 104 1.73 7.17 27.69
C PHE A 104 3.20 7.64 27.73
N PRO A 105 3.51 8.70 28.53
CA PRO A 105 4.88 9.24 28.67
C PRO A 105 5.95 8.26 29.12
N ASP A 106 5.55 7.21 29.86
CA ASP A 106 6.43 6.15 30.36
C ASP A 106 6.75 5.09 29.29
N GLY A 107 6.24 5.27 28.07
CA GLY A 107 6.42 4.36 26.95
C GLY A 107 5.45 3.17 26.96
N SER A 108 4.52 3.10 27.93
CA SER A 108 3.44 2.12 27.95
C SER A 108 2.35 2.48 26.94
N THR A 109 1.49 1.51 26.60
CA THR A 109 0.37 1.72 25.68
C THR A 109 -0.87 1.01 26.20
N SER A 110 -2.06 1.54 25.93
CA SER A 110 -3.29 0.76 26.14
C SER A 110 -3.25 -0.49 25.26
N ALA A 111 -3.59 -1.64 25.84
CA ALA A 111 -3.67 -2.89 25.08
C ALA A 111 -4.74 -2.75 23.99
N GLY A 112 -4.44 -3.22 22.78
CA GLY A 112 -5.39 -3.19 21.68
C GLY A 112 -4.92 -4.03 20.50
N THR A 113 -5.88 -4.63 19.80
CA THR A 113 -5.64 -5.25 18.50
C THR A 113 -6.47 -4.50 17.47
N ILE A 114 -5.80 -3.89 16.51
CA ILE A 114 -6.43 -3.25 15.36
C ILE A 114 -6.55 -4.29 14.26
N VAL A 115 -7.71 -4.36 13.61
CA VAL A 115 -7.89 -5.23 12.44
C VAL A 115 -8.02 -4.36 11.19
N LEU A 116 -7.07 -4.54 10.27
CA LEU A 116 -7.15 -3.99 8.92
C LEU A 116 -7.74 -5.05 8.00
N ALA A 117 -8.83 -4.72 7.32
CA ALA A 117 -9.51 -5.62 6.40
C ALA A 117 -9.56 -5.03 4.99
N SER A 118 -9.41 -5.90 3.99
CA SER A 118 -9.53 -5.60 2.56
C SER A 118 -10.20 -6.78 1.84
N PRO A 119 -10.60 -6.65 0.56
CA PRO A 119 -11.08 -7.78 -0.23
C PRO A 119 -10.06 -8.92 -0.35
N ALA A 120 -8.77 -8.61 -0.19
CA ALA A 120 -7.67 -9.58 -0.28
C ALA A 120 -7.45 -10.40 1.01
N GLY A 121 -8.03 -9.96 2.14
CA GLY A 121 -7.83 -10.61 3.44
C GLY A 121 -7.79 -9.62 4.61
N ARG A 122 -7.44 -10.15 5.79
CA ARG A 122 -7.41 -9.42 7.06
C ARG A 122 -6.05 -9.53 7.75
N MET A 123 -5.61 -8.44 8.37
CA MET A 123 -4.43 -8.39 9.21
C MET A 123 -4.77 -7.85 10.58
N ALA A 124 -4.34 -8.56 11.62
CA ALA A 124 -4.30 -8.07 12.99
C ALA A 124 -2.97 -7.35 13.24
N ILE A 125 -3.05 -6.14 13.76
CA ILE A 125 -1.93 -5.37 14.28
C ILE A 125 -2.14 -5.28 15.79
N THR A 126 -1.30 -5.96 16.55
CA THR A 126 -1.38 -6.01 18.01
C THR A 126 -0.25 -5.20 18.60
N VAL A 127 -0.57 -4.37 19.60
CA VAL A 127 0.43 -3.63 20.38
C VAL A 127 0.55 -4.27 21.77
N ASP A 128 1.74 -4.75 22.09
CA ASP A 128 2.05 -5.28 23.42
C ASP A 128 2.09 -4.14 24.45
N ARG A 129 1.32 -4.28 25.52
CA ARG A 129 1.16 -3.23 26.55
C ARG A 129 2.47 -2.90 27.28
N LEU A 130 3.30 -3.91 27.54
CA LEU A 130 4.46 -3.79 28.42
C LEU A 130 5.69 -3.26 27.67
N THR A 131 5.86 -3.74 26.44
CA THR A 131 7.03 -3.46 25.62
C THR A 131 6.76 -2.43 24.53
N GLY A 132 5.48 -2.15 24.22
CA GLY A 132 5.07 -1.34 23.07
C GLY A 132 5.37 -2.02 21.73
N HIS A 133 5.69 -3.33 21.72
CA HIS A 133 6.04 -4.05 20.51
C HIS A 133 4.81 -4.17 19.61
N VAL A 134 4.95 -3.76 18.34
CA VAL A 134 3.88 -3.88 17.34
C VAL A 134 4.11 -5.15 16.52
N ALA A 135 3.22 -6.12 16.69
CA ALA A 135 3.22 -7.38 15.95
C ALA A 135 2.12 -7.40 14.89
N MET A 136 2.40 -8.00 13.74
CA MET A 136 1.45 -8.17 12.65
C MET A 136 1.19 -9.66 12.40
N ARG A 137 -0.08 -10.06 12.31
CA ARG A 137 -0.48 -11.43 12.02
C ARG A 137 -1.61 -11.44 11.00
N GLN A 138 -1.49 -12.26 9.97
CA GLN A 138 -2.62 -12.51 9.07
C GLN A 138 -3.73 -13.28 9.81
N ILE A 139 -4.97 -12.87 9.61
CA ILE A 139 -6.14 -13.57 10.14
C ILE A 139 -6.78 -14.29 8.95
N THR A 140 -6.73 -15.62 8.99
CA THR A 140 -7.55 -16.44 8.11
C THR A 140 -8.94 -16.50 8.73
N SER A 141 -9.97 -16.07 7.98
CA SER A 141 -11.37 -16.15 8.39
C SER A 141 -11.81 -17.59 8.62
#